data_AF-A0A5C3NVH1-F1
#
_entry.id   AF-A0A5C3NVH1-F1
#
_cell.length_a   1.000
_cell.length_b   1.000
_cell.length_c   1.000
_cell.angle_alpha   90.00
_cell.angle_beta   90.00
_cell.angle_gamma   90.00
#
_symmetry.space_group_name_H-M   'P 1'
#
loop_
_entity.id
_entity.type
_entity.pdbx_description
1 polymer ?
#
loop_
_entity_poly.entity_id
_entity_poly.type
_entity_poly.pdbx_seq_one_letter_code
_entity_poly.pdbx_strand_id
1 'polypeptide(L)'
;MQSPTWNVVFSASDASSHAWGRGSADDFLVLKASVHVLVNSDGAVYMAIVNQDDAGGDLLVFDFGRFWFVSTIRRSYDNALTLRTGRSALVVVLANGHDMDRFDRACDQVLPVHVAGRLQPTLAQLGELGIIPLPTLVGDFLHDDPVVQDPLASRVQAPQEELVVDGQERQSMYEDATDFVDVSDAMDEVGI
;
A
#
# COMPACT_ATOMS: atom_id res chain seq x y z
N MET A 1 5.97 -29.16 -16.83
CA MET A 1 5.69 -27.71 -16.87
C MET A 1 6.99 -27.00 -16.55
N GLN A 2 7.43 -26.09 -17.41
CA GLN A 2 8.56 -25.21 -17.08
C GLN A 2 8.08 -24.21 -16.01
N SER A 3 8.91 -23.96 -15.00
CA SER A 3 8.61 -22.92 -14.01
C SER A 3 8.52 -21.56 -14.72
N PRO A 4 7.53 -20.72 -14.39
CA PRO A 4 7.42 -19.40 -14.99
C PRO A 4 8.72 -18.63 -14.77
N THR A 5 9.28 -18.09 -15.85
CA THR A 5 10.55 -17.36 -15.82
C THR A 5 10.27 -15.87 -15.71
N TRP A 6 10.73 -15.26 -14.61
CA TRP A 6 10.68 -13.83 -14.39
C TRP A 6 11.93 -13.16 -14.95
N ASN A 7 11.78 -11.96 -15.49
CA ASN A 7 12.87 -11.13 -15.98
C ASN A 7 12.74 -9.71 -15.43
N VAL A 8 13.86 -9.12 -15.01
CA VAL A 8 13.93 -7.71 -14.63
C VAL A 8 14.06 -6.87 -15.89
N VAL A 9 13.06 -6.02 -16.18
CA VAL A 9 13.08 -5.12 -17.35
C VAL A 9 13.49 -3.70 -16.99
N PHE A 10 13.35 -3.34 -15.71
CA PHE A 10 13.84 -2.10 -15.16
C PHE A 10 14.34 -2.33 -13.74
N SER A 11 15.44 -1.66 -13.40
CA SER A 11 15.95 -1.58 -12.04
C SER A 11 16.60 -0.22 -11.83
N ALA A 12 16.29 0.39 -10.70
CA ALA A 12 16.98 1.57 -10.19
C ALA A 12 17.23 1.40 -8.69
N SER A 13 18.44 1.75 -8.26
CA SER A 13 18.78 1.97 -6.85
C SER A 13 18.64 3.44 -6.50
N ASP A 14 18.53 3.76 -5.22
CA ASP A 14 18.43 5.14 -4.73
C ASP A 14 17.13 5.85 -5.15
N ALA A 15 16.01 5.16 -4.90
CA ALA A 15 14.68 5.69 -5.04
C ALA A 15 14.05 5.97 -3.67
N SER A 16 13.08 6.88 -3.62
CA SER A 16 12.12 6.96 -2.52
C SER A 16 10.75 6.50 -3.01
N SER A 17 10.02 5.78 -2.17
CA SER A 17 8.69 5.30 -2.50
C SER A 17 7.74 5.46 -1.34
N HIS A 18 6.53 5.90 -1.64
CA HIS A 18 5.40 5.88 -0.72
C HIS A 18 4.22 5.21 -1.39
N ALA A 19 3.81 4.06 -0.87
CA ALA A 19 2.63 3.34 -1.31
C ALA A 19 1.64 3.26 -0.17
N TRP A 20 0.38 3.57 -0.43
CA TRP A 20 -0.67 3.39 0.56
C TRP A 20 -1.94 2.79 -0.04
N GLY A 21 -2.68 2.07 0.78
CA GLY A 21 -3.93 1.41 0.45
C GLY A 21 -5.13 1.97 1.22
N ARG A 22 -6.14 1.13 1.41
CA ARG A 22 -7.43 1.54 1.99
C ARG A 22 -7.37 1.72 3.51
N GLY A 23 -6.53 0.96 4.21
CA GLY A 23 -6.34 1.02 5.66
C GLY A 23 -5.08 1.77 6.06
N SER A 24 -5.03 2.24 7.31
CA SER A 24 -3.82 2.87 7.88
C SER A 24 -2.68 1.88 8.14
N ALA A 25 -2.96 0.57 8.11
CA ALA A 25 -1.94 -0.47 8.14
C ALA A 25 -1.40 -0.80 6.74
N ASP A 26 -2.03 -0.27 5.68
CA ASP A 26 -1.62 -0.44 4.29
C ASP A 26 -0.74 0.73 3.88
N ASP A 27 0.34 1.00 4.63
CA ASP A 27 1.28 2.08 4.33
C ASP A 27 2.70 1.50 4.22
N PHE A 28 3.38 1.83 3.14
CA PHE A 28 4.76 1.46 2.87
C PHE A 28 5.52 2.70 2.42
N LEU A 29 6.33 3.24 3.32
CA LEU A 29 7.16 4.41 3.10
C LEU A 29 8.62 4.05 3.26
N VAL A 30 9.40 4.25 2.19
CA VAL A 30 10.84 3.97 2.15
C VAL A 30 11.56 5.14 1.48
N LEU A 31 12.58 5.70 2.14
CA LEU A 31 13.33 6.84 1.61
C LEU A 31 14.52 6.39 0.75
N LYS A 32 15.07 5.21 1.03
CA LYS A 32 16.12 4.59 0.25
C LYS A 32 15.67 3.20 -0.18
N ALA A 33 15.33 3.09 -1.46
CA ALA A 33 14.77 1.89 -2.04
C ALA A 33 15.49 1.49 -3.32
N SER A 34 15.36 0.21 -3.66
CA SER A 34 15.49 -0.22 -5.05
C SER A 34 14.13 -0.56 -5.61
N VAL A 35 13.87 -0.08 -6.82
CA VAL A 35 12.62 -0.31 -7.56
C VAL A 35 12.94 -1.18 -8.76
N HIS A 36 12.19 -2.27 -8.90
CA HIS A 36 12.34 -3.23 -9.98
C HIS A 36 10.99 -3.46 -10.67
N VAL A 37 11.00 -3.50 -12.00
CA VAL A 37 9.84 -3.94 -12.79
C VAL A 37 10.17 -5.32 -13.37
N LEU A 38 9.29 -6.26 -13.11
CA LEU A 38 9.42 -7.68 -13.39
C LEU A 38 8.39 -8.07 -14.43
N VAL A 39 8.80 -8.80 -15.46
CA VAL A 39 7.90 -9.41 -16.44
C VAL A 39 8.03 -10.92 -16.39
N ASN A 40 6.90 -11.60 -16.31
CA ASN A 40 6.82 -13.05 -16.45
C ASN A 40 6.70 -13.43 -17.92
N SER A 41 7.18 -14.62 -18.27
CA SER A 41 6.95 -15.28 -19.56
C SER A 41 5.48 -15.32 -20.02
N ASP A 42 4.50 -15.25 -19.12
CA ASP A 42 3.07 -15.20 -19.44
C ASP A 42 2.52 -13.78 -19.71
N GLY A 43 3.37 -12.74 -19.58
CA GLY A 43 3.00 -11.35 -19.77
C GLY A 43 2.57 -10.62 -18.49
N ALA A 44 2.58 -11.28 -17.32
CA ALA A 44 2.34 -10.61 -16.05
C ALA A 44 3.44 -9.59 -15.74
N VAL A 45 3.04 -8.41 -15.26
CA VAL A 45 3.98 -7.33 -14.91
C VAL A 45 3.83 -6.97 -13.44
N TYR A 46 4.88 -7.22 -12.66
CA TYR A 46 4.92 -6.92 -11.23
C TYR A 46 5.97 -5.84 -10.95
N MET A 47 5.75 -5.08 -9.88
CA MET A 47 6.77 -4.18 -9.34
C MET A 47 7.19 -4.68 -7.97
N ALA A 48 8.50 -4.64 -7.72
CA ALA A 48 9.10 -4.92 -6.42
C ALA A 48 9.83 -3.67 -5.93
N ILE A 49 9.52 -3.23 -4.71
CA ILE A 49 10.16 -2.10 -4.04
C ILE A 49 10.79 -2.61 -2.75
N VAL A 50 12.12 -2.54 -2.68
CA VAL A 50 12.92 -3.09 -1.58
C VAL A 50 13.48 -1.94 -0.75
N ASN A 51 13.22 -1.94 0.55
CA ASN A 51 13.88 -1.05 1.51
C ASN A 51 15.37 -1.42 1.61
N GLN A 52 16.25 -0.45 1.36
CA GLN A 52 17.71 -0.64 1.43
C GLN A 52 18.32 -0.19 2.76
N ASP A 53 17.54 0.46 3.63
CA ASP A 53 18.03 0.97 4.92
C ASP A 53 17.99 -0.08 6.03
N ASP A 54 17.13 -1.10 5.91
CA ASP A 54 17.03 -2.19 6.88
C ASP A 54 17.64 -3.49 6.32
N ALA A 55 18.49 -4.14 7.12
CA ALA A 55 19.02 -5.47 6.81
C ALA A 55 17.92 -6.55 6.74
N GLY A 56 16.76 -6.30 7.38
CA GLY A 56 15.54 -7.11 7.27
C GLY A 56 14.73 -6.88 5.98
N GLY A 57 15.06 -5.83 5.23
CA GLY A 57 14.63 -5.57 3.86
C GLY A 57 13.12 -5.62 3.64
N ASP A 58 12.37 -4.67 4.20
CA ASP A 58 10.94 -4.55 3.90
C ASP A 58 10.72 -4.51 2.40
N LEU A 59 9.82 -5.38 1.93
CA LEU A 59 9.56 -5.58 0.51
C LEU A 59 8.07 -5.36 0.24
N LEU A 60 7.78 -4.52 -0.75
CA LEU A 60 6.47 -4.40 -1.37
C LEU A 60 6.52 -5.03 -2.76
N VAL A 61 5.62 -5.98 -3.05
CA VAL A 61 5.46 -6.59 -4.37
C VAL A 61 3.98 -6.58 -4.74
N PHE A 62 3.64 -6.05 -5.91
CA PHE A 62 2.25 -5.98 -6.35
C PHE A 62 2.11 -6.08 -7.87
N ASP A 63 0.91 -6.40 -8.34
CA ASP A 63 0.55 -6.44 -9.77
C ASP A 63 0.55 -5.01 -10.35
N PHE A 64 1.72 -4.59 -10.79
CA PHE A 64 1.96 -3.28 -11.34
C PHE A 64 1.25 -3.07 -12.68
N GLY A 65 1.16 -4.11 -13.50
CA GLY A 65 0.45 -4.05 -14.77
C GLY A 65 -1.01 -3.69 -14.56
N ARG A 66 -1.71 -4.44 -13.69
CA ARG A 66 -3.10 -4.13 -13.34
C ARG A 66 -3.22 -2.75 -12.70
N PHE A 67 -2.37 -2.44 -11.72
CA PHE A 67 -2.40 -1.16 -11.00
C PHE A 67 -2.22 0.03 -11.97
N TRP A 68 -1.33 -0.08 -12.94
CA TRP A 68 -1.10 0.94 -13.97
C TRP A 68 -2.35 1.24 -14.79
N PHE A 69 -3.04 0.20 -15.29
CA PHE A 69 -4.19 0.38 -16.17
C PHE A 69 -5.42 0.99 -15.50
N VAL A 70 -5.56 0.81 -14.18
CA VAL A 70 -6.68 1.39 -13.41
C VAL A 70 -6.31 2.72 -12.75
N SER A 71 -5.03 3.10 -12.77
CA SER A 71 -4.54 4.31 -12.12
C SER A 71 -4.66 5.55 -12.99
N THR A 72 -4.93 6.67 -12.35
CA THR A 72 -4.59 7.98 -12.90
C THR A 72 -3.11 8.25 -12.69
N ILE A 73 -2.43 8.62 -13.78
CA ILE A 73 -0.98 8.85 -13.80
C ILE A 73 -0.70 10.34 -13.77
N ARG A 74 0.14 10.79 -12.84
CA ARG A 74 0.60 12.18 -12.74
C ARG A 74 2.13 12.24 -12.65
N ARG A 75 2.71 13.09 -13.47
CA ARG A 75 4.10 13.54 -13.36
C ARG A 75 4.16 14.85 -12.59
N SER A 76 4.89 14.87 -11.49
CA SER A 76 5.03 16.07 -10.65
C SER A 76 6.38 16.76 -10.85
N TYR A 77 7.43 15.97 -11.11
CA TYR A 77 8.79 16.40 -11.42
C TYR A 77 9.40 15.45 -12.45
N ASP A 78 10.55 15.81 -13.03
CA ASP A 78 11.24 15.00 -14.05
C ASP A 78 11.62 13.59 -13.55
N ASN A 79 11.73 13.42 -12.23
CA ASN A 79 12.08 12.15 -11.58
C ASN A 79 10.97 11.61 -10.66
N ALA A 80 9.75 12.16 -10.70
CA ALA A 80 8.67 11.79 -9.79
C ALA A 80 7.38 11.38 -10.51
N LEU A 81 6.93 10.16 -10.20
CA LEU A 81 5.72 9.54 -10.70
C LEU A 81 4.72 9.34 -9.56
N THR A 82 3.47 9.72 -9.78
CA THR A 82 2.36 9.41 -8.89
C THR A 82 1.29 8.64 -9.65
N LEU A 83 0.91 7.49 -9.13
CA LEU A 83 -0.17 6.64 -9.60
C LEU A 83 -1.25 6.58 -8.53
N ARG A 84 -2.51 6.76 -8.90
CA ARG A 84 -3.62 6.75 -7.95
C ARG A 84 -4.81 5.98 -8.50
N THR A 85 -5.34 5.05 -7.72
CA THR A 85 -6.57 4.31 -8.01
C THR A 85 -7.44 4.24 -6.77
N GLY A 86 -8.67 4.75 -6.84
CA GLY A 86 -9.58 4.76 -5.70
C GLY A 86 -8.97 5.38 -4.43
N ARG A 87 -8.73 4.53 -3.43
CA ARG A 87 -8.10 4.89 -2.14
C ARG A 87 -6.62 4.54 -2.06
N SER A 88 -6.11 3.83 -3.05
CA SER A 88 -4.73 3.40 -3.13
C SER A 88 -3.91 4.37 -3.98
N ALA A 89 -2.64 4.54 -3.63
CA ALA A 89 -1.71 5.28 -4.47
C ALA A 89 -0.28 4.78 -4.29
N LEU A 90 0.52 5.12 -5.29
CA LEU A 90 1.96 4.93 -5.30
C LEU A 90 2.61 6.22 -5.74
N VAL A 91 3.58 6.69 -4.98
CA VAL A 91 4.51 7.74 -5.35
C VAL A 91 5.90 7.11 -5.44
N VAL A 92 6.52 7.19 -6.61
CA VAL A 92 7.91 6.79 -6.83
C VAL A 92 8.71 8.02 -7.23
N VAL A 93 9.78 8.28 -6.50
CA VAL A 93 10.77 9.30 -6.82
C VAL A 93 12.09 8.61 -7.08
N LEU A 94 12.58 8.68 -8.31
CA LEU A 94 13.87 8.11 -8.71
C LEU A 94 14.99 9.14 -8.50
N ALA A 95 16.24 8.67 -8.47
CA ALA A 95 17.40 9.54 -8.24
C ALA A 95 17.49 10.73 -9.22
N ASN A 96 17.08 10.52 -10.48
CA ASN A 96 17.20 11.51 -11.54
C ASN A 96 16.20 11.27 -12.69
N GLY A 97 16.04 12.28 -13.56
CA GLY A 97 15.14 12.20 -14.71
C GLY A 97 15.56 11.14 -15.75
N HIS A 98 16.86 10.84 -15.88
CA HIS A 98 17.31 9.81 -16.80
C HIS A 98 16.84 8.40 -16.40
N ASP A 99 16.83 8.09 -15.11
CA ASP A 99 16.27 6.83 -14.61
C ASP A 99 14.75 6.79 -14.78
N MET A 100 14.09 7.94 -14.68
CA MET A 100 12.66 8.04 -14.98
C MET A 100 12.36 7.83 -16.47
N ASP A 101 13.18 8.34 -17.38
CA ASP A 101 13.04 8.07 -18.81
C ASP A 101 13.27 6.58 -19.13
N ARG A 102 14.21 5.93 -18.43
CA ARG A 102 14.43 4.48 -18.54
C ARG A 102 13.24 3.69 -18.03
N PHE A 103 12.66 4.14 -16.91
CA PHE A 103 11.45 3.56 -16.34
C PHE A 103 10.29 3.64 -17.32
N ASP A 104 10.05 4.80 -17.93
CA ASP A 104 9.00 4.99 -18.93
C ASP A 104 9.19 4.07 -20.14
N ARG A 105 10.41 4.02 -20.70
CA ARG A 105 10.70 3.12 -21.83
C ARG A 105 10.46 1.65 -21.49
N ALA A 106 10.80 1.22 -20.27
CA ALA A 106 10.52 -0.14 -19.83
C ALA A 106 9.00 -0.39 -19.70
N CYS A 107 8.27 0.57 -19.14
CA CYS A 107 6.80 0.52 -19.03
C CYS A 107 6.13 0.45 -20.41
N ASP A 108 6.52 1.33 -21.34
CA ASP A 108 6.01 1.35 -22.72
C ASP A 108 6.26 0.04 -23.46
N GLN A 109 7.35 -0.66 -23.12
CA GLN A 109 7.69 -1.94 -23.75
C GLN A 109 6.82 -3.09 -23.23
N VAL A 110 6.52 -3.14 -21.92
CA VAL A 110 5.90 -4.33 -21.30
C VAL A 110 4.41 -4.19 -21.00
N LEU A 111 3.93 -2.98 -20.73
CA LEU A 111 2.54 -2.77 -20.33
C LEU A 111 1.53 -2.97 -21.45
N PRO A 112 1.77 -2.58 -22.73
CA PRO A 112 0.77 -2.79 -23.80
C PRO A 112 0.40 -4.25 -24.05
N VAL A 113 1.27 -5.19 -23.66
CA VAL A 113 1.06 -6.63 -23.81
C VAL A 113 0.76 -7.33 -22.49
N HIS A 114 0.50 -6.55 -21.43
CA HIS A 114 0.20 -7.08 -20.11
C HIS A 114 -0.97 -8.06 -20.14
N VAL A 115 -0.75 -9.20 -19.53
CA VAL A 115 -1.80 -10.17 -19.19
C VAL A 115 -1.92 -10.15 -17.67
N ALA A 116 -3.14 -9.97 -17.16
CA ALA A 116 -3.39 -10.01 -15.72
C ALA A 116 -2.78 -11.31 -15.15
N GLY A 117 -1.72 -11.14 -14.37
CA GLY A 117 -0.92 -12.24 -13.89
C GLY A 117 -1.74 -13.08 -12.91
N ARG A 118 -1.61 -14.41 -13.01
CA ARG A 118 -2.20 -15.31 -12.00
C ARG A 118 -1.23 -15.62 -10.86
N LEU A 119 0.06 -15.38 -11.07
CA LEU A 119 1.13 -15.77 -10.17
C LEU A 119 2.02 -14.56 -9.88
N GLN A 120 2.08 -14.16 -8.61
CA GLN A 120 3.06 -13.20 -8.08
C GLN A 120 4.45 -13.85 -8.04
N PRO A 121 5.55 -13.10 -8.23
CA PRO A 121 6.89 -13.64 -8.04
C PRO A 121 7.10 -14.06 -6.59
N THR A 122 7.60 -15.28 -6.39
CA THR A 122 7.91 -15.80 -5.06
C THR A 122 9.20 -15.19 -4.49
N LEU A 123 9.35 -15.19 -3.16
CA LEU A 123 10.59 -14.72 -2.53
C LEU A 123 11.83 -15.48 -3.02
N ALA A 124 11.73 -16.79 -3.28
CA ALA A 124 12.83 -17.56 -3.83
C ALA A 124 13.25 -17.06 -5.22
N GLN A 125 12.29 -16.78 -6.10
CA GLN A 125 12.56 -16.25 -7.44
C GLN A 125 13.16 -14.84 -7.39
N LEU A 126 12.69 -13.99 -6.48
CA LEU A 126 13.28 -12.67 -6.27
C LEU A 126 14.72 -12.77 -5.73
N GLY A 127 15.01 -13.78 -4.91
CA GLY A 127 16.37 -14.11 -4.47
C GLY A 127 17.26 -14.61 -5.62
N GLU A 128 16.75 -15.49 -6.47
CA GLU A 128 17.43 -15.98 -7.69
C GLU A 128 17.75 -14.83 -8.67
N LEU A 129 16.88 -13.82 -8.74
CA LEU A 129 17.09 -12.61 -9.54
C LEU A 129 18.09 -11.62 -8.90
N GLY A 130 18.59 -11.91 -7.70
CA GLY A 130 19.50 -11.02 -6.97
C GLY A 130 18.83 -9.75 -6.43
N ILE A 131 17.51 -9.72 -6.34
CA ILE A 131 16.73 -8.56 -5.88
C ILE A 131 16.79 -8.45 -4.35
N ILE A 132 16.83 -9.60 -3.66
CA ILE A 132 16.76 -9.68 -2.18
C ILE A 132 17.73 -10.76 -1.66
N PRO A 133 18.47 -10.50 -0.57
CA PRO A 133 19.29 -11.52 0.06
C PRO A 133 18.53 -12.42 1.07
N LEU A 134 17.40 -11.99 1.64
CA LEU A 134 16.36 -12.74 2.40
C LEU A 134 15.46 -11.72 3.14
N PRO A 135 14.29 -11.32 2.62
CA PRO A 135 13.48 -10.23 3.16
C PRO A 135 12.22 -10.70 3.89
N THR A 136 11.62 -9.77 4.64
CA THR A 136 10.24 -9.87 5.14
C THR A 136 9.29 -9.18 4.15
N LEU A 137 8.34 -9.92 3.57
CA LEU A 137 7.30 -9.34 2.70
C LEU A 137 6.28 -8.59 3.56
N VAL A 138 6.11 -7.28 3.33
CA VAL A 138 5.26 -6.41 4.16
C VAL A 138 3.86 -6.21 3.55
N GLY A 139 3.62 -6.61 2.30
CA GLY A 139 2.25 -6.71 1.79
C GLY A 139 2.08 -6.76 0.28
N ASP A 140 0.80 -6.88 -0.11
CA ASP A 140 0.27 -6.89 -1.50
C ASP A 140 -0.98 -5.96 -1.63
N PHE A 141 -1.05 -4.92 -0.79
CA PHE A 141 -2.30 -4.21 -0.47
C PHE A 141 -2.78 -3.20 -1.53
N LEU A 142 -2.10 -3.05 -2.68
CA LEU A 142 -2.48 -2.09 -3.73
C LEU A 142 -3.65 -2.57 -4.63
N HIS A 143 -4.45 -3.52 -4.17
CA HIS A 143 -5.52 -4.15 -4.95
C HIS A 143 -6.91 -3.58 -4.61
N ASP A 144 -7.63 -3.08 -5.62
CA ASP A 144 -9.03 -2.62 -5.50
C ASP A 144 -10.07 -3.77 -5.59
N ASP A 145 -9.65 -5.03 -5.56
CA ASP A 145 -10.60 -6.16 -5.54
C ASP A 145 -11.22 -6.35 -4.15
N PRO A 146 -12.53 -6.63 -4.04
CA PRO A 146 -13.08 -7.22 -2.84
C PRO A 146 -12.44 -8.59 -2.67
N VAL A 147 -11.48 -8.69 -1.76
CA VAL A 147 -10.80 -9.93 -1.40
C VAL A 147 -11.87 -10.97 -1.03
N VAL A 148 -12.08 -11.94 -1.93
CA VAL A 148 -12.70 -13.21 -1.54
C VAL A 148 -11.67 -13.87 -0.63
N GLN A 149 -11.91 -13.79 0.68
CA GLN A 149 -11.13 -14.52 1.66
C GLN A 149 -11.10 -16.00 1.29
N ASP A 150 -9.90 -16.57 1.26
CA ASP A 150 -9.68 -18.02 1.18
C ASP A 150 -10.53 -18.71 2.28
N PRO A 151 -11.38 -19.72 1.95
CA PRO A 151 -12.27 -20.36 2.93
C PRO A 151 -11.54 -21.12 4.05
N LEU A 152 -10.21 -21.21 4.02
CA LEU A 152 -9.42 -21.99 4.98
C LEU A 152 -8.81 -21.17 6.12
N ALA A 153 -8.93 -19.83 6.11
CA ALA A 153 -8.46 -18.99 7.22
C ALA A 153 -9.49 -18.84 8.38
N SER A 154 -10.73 -19.33 8.21
CA SER A 154 -11.76 -19.32 9.26
C SER A 154 -11.66 -20.53 10.20
N ARG A 155 -10.51 -20.73 10.84
CA ARG A 155 -10.38 -21.61 12.02
C ARG A 155 -9.34 -21.10 13.00
N VAL A 156 -9.64 -19.96 13.63
CA VAL A 156 -9.22 -19.70 15.00
C VAL A 156 -10.46 -19.30 15.78
N GLN A 157 -11.09 -20.30 16.43
CA GLN A 157 -12.11 -20.06 17.44
C GLN A 157 -11.46 -19.29 18.60
N ALA A 158 -11.91 -18.06 18.82
CA ALA A 158 -11.72 -17.41 20.12
C ALA A 158 -12.46 -18.23 21.20
N PRO A 159 -11.91 -18.40 22.41
CA PRO A 159 -12.66 -18.99 23.51
C PRO A 159 -13.81 -18.04 23.87
N GLN A 160 -15.04 -18.56 23.82
CA GLN A 160 -16.18 -17.92 24.45
C GLN A 160 -15.94 -17.95 25.97
N GLU A 161 -15.81 -16.79 26.60
CA GLU A 161 -16.14 -16.66 28.02
C GLU A 161 -17.59 -16.21 28.16
N GLU A 162 -18.23 -16.87 29.10
CA GLU A 162 -19.65 -17.12 29.28
C GLU A 162 -20.31 -15.94 29.99
N LEU A 163 -21.44 -15.47 29.48
CA LEU A 163 -22.33 -14.56 30.18
C LEU A 163 -22.92 -15.27 31.40
N VAL A 164 -22.44 -14.93 32.60
CA VAL A 164 -23.17 -15.19 33.84
C VAL A 164 -23.98 -13.95 34.19
N VAL A 165 -25.28 -14.03 33.92
CA VAL A 165 -26.30 -13.14 34.47
C VAL A 165 -26.60 -13.63 35.88
N ASP A 166 -26.41 -12.78 36.89
CA ASP A 166 -27.21 -12.90 38.11
C ASP A 166 -27.63 -11.51 38.59
N GLY A 167 -28.93 -11.39 38.84
CA GLY A 167 -29.62 -10.12 38.99
C GLY A 167 -29.52 -9.55 40.40
N GLN A 168 -29.50 -8.23 40.51
CA GLN A 168 -30.16 -7.55 41.62
C GLN A 168 -30.54 -6.11 41.25
N GLU A 169 -31.84 -5.85 41.30
CA GLU A 169 -32.45 -4.53 41.29
C GLU A 169 -31.91 -3.65 42.41
N ARG A 170 -31.69 -2.36 42.13
CA ARG A 170 -31.99 -1.28 43.08
C ARG A 170 -32.18 0.06 42.37
N GLN A 171 -33.39 0.59 42.50
CA GLN A 171 -33.79 1.95 42.17
C GLN A 171 -33.16 2.99 43.13
N SER A 172 -32.86 4.18 42.61
CA SER A 172 -33.06 5.52 43.24
C SER A 172 -32.55 6.56 42.24
N MET A 173 -33.37 7.36 41.55
CA MET A 173 -34.21 8.48 42.00
C MET A 173 -33.41 9.62 42.67
N TYR A 174 -33.11 10.66 41.89
CA TYR A 174 -32.91 12.11 42.16
C TYR A 174 -32.83 12.75 40.75
N GLU A 175 -33.79 13.53 40.21
CA GLU A 175 -34.19 14.92 40.54
C GLU A 175 -32.97 15.81 40.85
N ASP A 176 -32.72 16.99 40.30
CA ASP A 176 -33.40 17.96 39.45
C ASP A 176 -32.35 19.08 39.17
N ALA A 177 -32.73 20.12 38.43
CA ALA A 177 -32.16 21.47 38.37
C ALA A 177 -31.09 21.78 37.31
N THR A 178 -31.59 22.24 36.17
CA THR A 178 -31.36 23.58 35.59
C THR A 178 -30.07 24.33 36.00
N ASP A 179 -29.30 24.81 35.02
CA ASP A 179 -29.26 26.26 34.80
C ASP A 179 -28.75 26.65 33.40
N PHE A 180 -29.52 27.56 32.81
CA PHE A 180 -29.16 28.40 31.68
C PHE A 180 -28.10 29.41 32.13
N VAL A 181 -27.08 29.69 31.30
CA VAL A 181 -26.53 31.04 31.23
C VAL A 181 -26.29 31.41 29.78
N ASP A 182 -27.19 32.26 29.31
CA ASP A 182 -27.05 33.18 28.18
C ASP A 182 -26.09 34.31 28.58
N VAL A 183 -25.12 34.65 27.74
CA VAL A 183 -24.35 35.90 27.85
C VAL A 183 -24.12 36.48 26.46
N SER A 184 -25.17 37.01 25.84
CA SER A 184 -25.04 38.27 25.12
C SER A 184 -25.13 39.41 26.14
N ASP A 185 -24.13 40.31 26.21
CA ASP A 185 -24.27 41.77 26.02
C ASP A 185 -23.01 42.55 26.44
N ALA A 186 -22.94 43.81 25.97
CA ALA A 186 -21.98 44.91 26.18
C ALA A 186 -20.88 45.03 25.10
N MET A 187 -21.13 45.70 23.96
CA MET A 187 -21.25 47.16 23.72
C MET A 187 -19.95 47.95 23.94
N ASP A 188 -19.53 48.60 22.84
CA ASP A 188 -18.95 49.94 22.67
C ASP A 188 -18.19 50.61 23.83
N GLU A 189 -16.96 51.05 23.56
CA GLU A 189 -16.59 52.49 23.59
C GLU A 189 -15.13 52.77 23.13
N VAL A 190 -15.02 53.55 22.04
CA VAL A 190 -14.20 54.76 21.84
C VAL A 190 -12.69 54.81 22.23
N GLY A 191 -11.86 55.07 21.21
CA GLY A 191 -10.82 56.13 21.21
C GLY A 191 -9.39 55.78 21.65
N ILE A 192 -8.43 55.79 20.71
CA ILE A 192 -7.41 56.84 20.45
C ILE A 192 -6.80 56.55 19.07
#